data_AF-A0A7V2FZ82-F1
#
_entry.id   AF-A0A7V2FZ82-F1
#
_cell.length_a   1.000
_cell.length_b   1.000
_cell.length_c   1.000
_cell.angle_alpha   90.00
_cell.angle_beta   90.00
_cell.angle_gamma   90.00
#
_symmetry.space_group_name_H-M   'P 1'
#
loop_
_entity.id
_entity.type
_entity.pdbx_description
1 polymer ?
#
loop_
_entity_poly.entity_id
_entity_poly.type
_entity_poly.pdbx_seq_one_letter_code
_entity_poly.pdbx_strand_id
1 'polypeptide(L)'
;MLAGCPAQRTVLRIVDLADPGSPKRLFEEFTDCCFSAEVDGTVQILLRRASPSERDPRQVIHQVVVIDTAYRPVPGTSFVEATMINATLRYVIATGPDALRYEGAGFVSFTRSRDGRTLVGKVESGQLAPRGVAGSPVYPFGEATMSGEFRAK
;
A
#
# COMPACT_ATOMS: atom_id res chain seq x y z
N MET A 1 28.68 -3.83 21.34
CA MET A 1 27.22 -3.63 21.30
C MET A 1 26.77 -3.67 19.85
N LEU A 2 26.14 -4.76 19.42
CA LEU A 2 25.52 -4.85 18.10
C LEU A 2 24.24 -4.03 18.14
N ALA A 3 24.25 -2.85 17.53
CA ALA A 3 23.05 -2.05 17.31
C ALA A 3 22.15 -2.82 16.33
N GLY A 4 21.15 -3.53 16.86
CA GLY A 4 20.09 -4.10 16.04
C GLY A 4 19.21 -2.97 15.54
N CYS A 5 19.35 -2.58 14.27
CA CYS A 5 18.34 -1.75 13.61
C CYS A 5 16.98 -2.43 13.83
N PRO A 6 15.97 -1.72 14.36
CA PRO A 6 14.64 -2.29 14.48
C PRO A 6 14.19 -2.76 13.09
N ALA A 7 13.55 -3.92 13.03
CA ALA A 7 12.96 -4.40 11.79
C ALA A 7 11.99 -3.31 11.29
N GLN A 8 12.27 -2.78 10.09
CA GLN A 8 11.43 -1.77 9.46
C GLN A 8 10.01 -2.32 9.34
N ARG A 9 9.06 -1.62 9.97
CA ARG A 9 7.65 -1.99 9.95
C ARG A 9 7.05 -1.58 8.60
N THR A 10 6.16 -2.41 8.07
CA THR A 10 5.36 -2.03 6.91
C THR A 10 4.16 -1.23 7.39
N VAL A 11 4.23 0.09 7.24
CA VAL A 11 3.17 1.01 7.68
C VAL A 11 2.78 1.89 6.52
N LEU A 12 1.51 1.79 6.12
CA LEU A 12 0.94 2.72 5.15
C LEU A 12 -0.05 3.65 5.84
N ARG A 13 0.04 4.92 5.45
CA ARG A 13 -0.87 5.98 5.83
C ARG A 13 -1.82 6.24 4.68
N ILE A 14 -3.11 6.21 4.98
CA ILE A 14 -4.18 6.53 4.05
C ILE A 14 -4.92 7.75 4.59
N VAL A 15 -5.05 8.79 3.78
CA VAL A 15 -5.71 10.04 4.16
C VAL A 15 -6.91 10.26 3.24
N ASP A 16 -8.10 10.25 3.81
CA ASP A 16 -9.34 10.60 3.13
C ASP A 16 -9.36 12.10 2.79
N LEU A 17 -9.75 12.41 1.57
CA LEU A 17 -9.89 13.76 1.03
C LEU A 17 -11.35 14.17 0.85
N ALA A 18 -12.32 13.32 1.22
CA ALA A 18 -13.74 13.61 1.06
C ALA A 18 -14.20 14.87 1.83
N ASP A 19 -13.61 15.12 3.01
CA ASP A 19 -13.79 16.37 3.75
C ASP A 19 -12.43 17.04 4.02
N PRO A 20 -12.06 18.08 3.24
CA PRO A 20 -10.81 18.80 3.42
C PRO A 20 -10.64 19.44 4.81
N GLY A 21 -11.75 19.73 5.52
CA GLY A 21 -11.74 20.31 6.86
C GLY A 21 -11.49 19.30 7.98
N SER A 22 -11.77 18.01 7.73
CA SER A 22 -11.62 16.94 8.72
C SER A 22 -11.07 15.63 8.12
N PRO A 23 -9.85 15.65 7.54
CA PRO A 23 -9.32 14.49 6.82
C PRO A 23 -9.13 13.31 7.76
N LYS A 24 -9.88 12.22 7.51
CA LYS A 24 -9.76 10.97 8.24
C LYS A 24 -8.43 10.30 7.88
N ARG A 25 -7.63 9.99 8.89
CA ARG A 25 -6.30 9.37 8.72
C ARG A 25 -6.35 7.94 9.24
N LEU A 26 -6.03 7.00 8.38
CA LEU A 26 -5.82 5.61 8.74
C LEU A 26 -4.33 5.32 8.70
N PHE A 27 -3.83 4.67 9.74
CA PHE A 27 -2.45 4.23 9.85
C PHE A 27 -2.47 2.72 10.02
N GLU A 28 -2.11 2.01 8.97
CA GLU A 28 -2.28 0.57 8.90
C GLU A 28 -0.92 -0.12 8.83
N GLU A 29 -0.68 -1.01 9.80
CA GLU A 29 0.46 -1.91 9.80
C GLU A 29 0.09 -3.20 9.06
N PHE A 30 0.82 -3.49 7.98
CA PHE A 30 0.62 -4.72 7.20
C PHE A 30 1.57 -5.81 7.69
N THR A 31 1.02 -6.95 8.06
CA THR A 31 1.77 -8.03 8.73
C THR A 31 2.37 -9.03 7.75
N ASP A 32 1.83 -9.11 6.54
CA ASP A 32 2.29 -10.04 5.52
C ASP A 32 2.54 -9.29 4.20
N CYS A 33 3.78 -9.34 3.75
CA CYS A 33 4.27 -8.52 2.64
C CYS A 33 5.15 -9.38 1.75
N CYS A 34 4.72 -9.63 0.53
CA CYS A 34 5.47 -10.40 -0.45
C CYS A 34 5.60 -9.65 -1.77
N PHE A 35 6.55 -10.05 -2.61
CA PHE A 35 6.73 -9.45 -3.93
C PHE A 35 7.10 -10.50 -4.98
N SER A 36 6.71 -10.22 -6.22
CA SER A 36 7.20 -10.91 -7.42
C SER A 36 7.92 -9.90 -8.30
N ALA A 37 9.00 -10.31 -8.94
CA ALA A 37 9.72 -9.49 -9.91
C ALA A 37 9.73 -10.22 -11.25
N GLU A 38 9.27 -9.53 -12.29
CA GLU A 38 9.20 -10.06 -13.65
C GLU A 38 10.51 -9.80 -14.40
N VAL A 39 10.69 -10.46 -15.54
CA VAL A 39 11.90 -10.39 -16.38
C VAL A 39 12.12 -8.98 -16.95
N ASP A 40 11.05 -8.25 -17.18
CA ASP A 40 11.08 -6.87 -17.71
C ASP A 40 11.43 -5.81 -16.64
N GLY A 41 11.64 -6.24 -15.39
CA GLY A 41 11.97 -5.36 -14.27
C GLY A 41 10.76 -4.73 -13.59
N THR A 42 9.54 -5.08 -14.00
CA THR A 42 8.33 -4.77 -13.23
C THR A 42 8.31 -5.60 -11.95
N VAL A 43 7.72 -5.02 -10.90
CA VAL A 43 7.60 -5.64 -9.59
C VAL A 43 6.17 -5.50 -9.13
N GLN A 44 5.59 -6.61 -8.73
CA GLN A 44 4.33 -6.66 -8.02
C GLN A 44 4.62 -6.82 -6.53
N ILE A 45 4.08 -5.92 -5.72
CA ILE A 45 4.18 -5.99 -4.25
C ILE A 45 2.77 -6.19 -3.71
N LEU A 46 2.61 -7.16 -2.82
CA LEU A 46 1.36 -7.49 -2.14
C LEU A 46 1.56 -7.28 -0.64
N LEU A 47 0.72 -6.44 -0.04
CA LEU A 47 0.67 -6.20 1.40
C LEU A 47 -0.69 -6.66 1.91
N ARG A 48 -0.71 -7.44 2.98
CA ARG A 48 -1.93 -8.01 3.57
C ARG A 48 -1.96 -7.76 5.07
N ARG A 49 -3.16 -7.52 5.55
CA ARG A 49 -3.48 -7.48 6.97
C ARG A 49 -4.86 -8.09 7.19
N ALA A 50 -5.03 -8.76 8.30
CA ALA A 50 -6.32 -9.15 8.84
C ALA A 50 -6.42 -8.62 10.27
N SER A 51 -7.51 -7.96 10.60
CA SER A 51 -7.77 -7.48 11.97
C SER A 51 -9.24 -7.67 12.33
N PRO A 52 -9.57 -7.98 13.59
CA PRO A 52 -10.95 -7.96 14.06
C PRO A 52 -11.60 -6.58 13.82
N SER A 53 -12.88 -6.56 13.48
CA SER A 53 -13.65 -5.32 13.39
C SER A 53 -13.92 -4.76 14.78
N GLU A 54 -13.71 -3.46 14.97
CA GLU A 54 -14.05 -2.76 16.22
C GLU A 54 -15.57 -2.73 16.47
N ARG A 55 -16.37 -2.77 15.40
CA ARG A 55 -17.84 -2.70 15.48
C ARG A 55 -18.47 -4.06 15.77
N ASP A 56 -17.90 -5.13 15.19
CA ASP A 56 -18.32 -6.51 15.43
C ASP A 56 -17.08 -7.41 15.52
N PRO A 57 -16.64 -7.78 16.73
CA PRO A 57 -15.48 -8.64 16.93
C PRO A 57 -15.57 -10.03 16.29
N ARG A 58 -16.76 -10.47 15.84
CA ARG A 58 -16.95 -11.72 15.10
C ARG A 58 -16.55 -11.60 13.64
N GLN A 59 -16.45 -10.38 13.13
CA GLN A 59 -16.02 -10.09 11.76
C GLN A 59 -14.53 -9.78 11.72
N VAL A 60 -13.89 -10.25 10.66
CA VAL A 60 -12.50 -9.93 10.35
C VAL A 60 -12.47 -9.01 9.14
N ILE A 61 -11.77 -7.89 9.27
CA ILE A 61 -11.48 -6.96 8.19
C ILE A 61 -10.18 -7.42 7.53
N HIS A 62 -10.26 -7.75 6.26
CA HIS A 62 -9.12 -8.04 5.39
C HIS A 62 -8.76 -6.80 4.59
N GLN A 63 -7.52 -6.35 4.73
CA GLN A 63 -6.96 -5.22 3.99
C GLN A 63 -5.86 -5.74 3.09
N VAL A 64 -5.96 -5.46 1.78
CA VAL A 64 -4.99 -5.90 0.78
C VAL A 64 -4.58 -4.73 -0.09
N VAL A 65 -3.29 -4.43 -0.12
CA VAL A 65 -2.70 -3.46 -1.04
C VAL A 65 -1.89 -4.20 -2.10
N VAL A 66 -2.15 -3.93 -3.37
CA VAL A 66 -1.37 -4.40 -4.50
C VAL A 66 -0.73 -3.20 -5.17
N ILE A 67 0.58 -3.26 -5.37
CA ILE A 67 1.37 -2.24 -6.06
C ILE A 67 2.01 -2.91 -7.27
N ASP A 68 1.62 -2.48 -8.46
CA ASP A 68 2.26 -2.92 -9.70
C ASP A 68 3.13 -1.80 -10.25
N THR A 69 4.45 -1.98 -10.28
CA THR A 69 5.36 -0.95 -10.79
C THR A 69 5.51 -1.09 -12.30
N ALA A 70 5.28 -0.02 -13.05
CA ALA A 70 5.50 0.05 -14.49
C ALA A 70 6.99 0.14 -14.87
N TYR A 71 7.81 0.77 -14.03
CA TYR A 71 9.27 0.81 -14.18
C TYR A 71 9.95 1.05 -12.84
N ARG A 72 11.23 0.67 -12.76
CA ARG A 72 12.07 0.88 -11.58
C ARG A 72 12.95 2.12 -11.77
N PRO A 73 12.74 3.20 -11.00
CA PRO A 73 13.67 4.34 -11.02
C PRO A 73 15.04 3.89 -10.48
N VAL A 74 16.11 4.29 -11.16
CA VAL A 74 17.49 4.02 -10.74
C VAL A 74 18.03 5.28 -10.05
N PRO A 75 18.25 5.25 -8.72
CA PRO A 75 18.79 6.40 -8.00
C PRO A 75 20.12 6.84 -8.61
N GLY A 76 20.25 8.15 -8.91
CA GLY A 76 21.44 8.73 -9.51
C GLY A 76 21.55 8.65 -11.03
N THR A 77 20.58 8.01 -11.71
CA THR A 77 20.51 7.97 -13.18
C THR A 77 19.19 8.52 -13.69
N SER A 78 18.08 8.13 -13.07
CA SER A 78 16.77 8.70 -13.34
C SER A 78 16.62 10.00 -12.53
N PHE A 79 16.16 11.09 -13.17
CA PHE A 79 15.59 12.20 -12.42
C PHE A 79 14.32 11.67 -11.75
N VAL A 80 14.35 11.57 -10.42
CA VAL A 80 13.22 11.10 -9.63
C VAL A 80 12.52 12.32 -9.06
N GLU A 81 11.40 12.70 -9.68
CA GLU A 81 10.47 13.66 -9.08
C GLU A 81 9.32 12.89 -8.42
N ALA A 82 8.94 13.28 -7.20
CA ALA A 82 7.85 12.64 -6.46
C ALA A 82 6.45 12.76 -7.12
N THR A 83 6.38 13.53 -8.20
CA THR A 83 5.22 13.70 -9.10
C THR A 83 5.16 12.63 -10.19
N MET A 84 6.24 11.88 -10.43
CA MET A 84 6.27 10.83 -11.44
C MET A 84 5.40 9.65 -11.00
N ILE A 85 4.50 9.21 -11.86
CA ILE A 85 3.74 7.99 -11.63
C ILE A 85 4.55 6.83 -12.21
N ASN A 86 4.90 5.87 -11.36
CA ASN A 86 5.58 4.63 -11.78
C ASN A 86 4.87 3.37 -11.30
N ALA A 87 3.74 3.49 -10.61
CA ALA A 87 3.01 2.35 -10.11
C ALA A 87 1.48 2.54 -10.18
N THR A 88 0.78 1.44 -10.43
CA THR A 88 -0.65 1.31 -10.15
C THR A 88 -0.83 0.81 -8.73
N LEU A 89 -1.77 1.43 -8.02
CA LEU A 89 -2.08 1.12 -6.63
C LEU A 89 -3.50 0.57 -6.59
N ARG A 90 -3.70 -0.60 -5.97
CA ARG A 90 -5.02 -1.15 -5.66
C ARG A 90 -5.11 -1.39 -4.18
N TYR A 91 -6.19 -0.96 -3.56
CA TYR A 91 -6.45 -1.19 -2.15
C TYR A 91 -7.84 -1.79 -1.97
N VAL A 92 -7.91 -2.95 -1.34
CA VAL A 92 -9.14 -3.69 -1.09
C VAL A 92 -9.35 -3.79 0.42
N ILE A 93 -10.55 -3.43 0.86
CA ILE A 93 -11.02 -3.67 2.22
C ILE A 93 -12.21 -4.61 2.11
N ALA A 94 -12.14 -5.78 2.75
CA ALA A 94 -13.22 -6.76 2.76
C ALA A 94 -13.58 -7.15 4.20
N THR A 95 -14.87 -7.23 4.49
CA THR A 95 -15.41 -7.61 5.80
C THR A 95 -16.60 -8.54 5.59
N GLY A 96 -16.42 -9.85 5.83
CA GLY A 96 -17.46 -10.83 5.55
C GLY A 96 -17.86 -10.84 4.06
N PRO A 97 -19.14 -10.66 3.71
CA PRO A 97 -19.59 -10.62 2.31
C PRO A 97 -19.34 -9.28 1.62
N ASP A 98 -18.99 -8.24 2.37
CA ASP A 98 -18.83 -6.89 1.86
C ASP A 98 -17.38 -6.63 1.44
N ALA A 99 -17.19 -5.93 0.32
CA ALA A 99 -15.86 -5.49 -0.12
C ALA A 99 -15.90 -4.14 -0.82
N LEU A 100 -14.83 -3.38 -0.64
CA LEU A 100 -14.57 -2.10 -1.29
C LEU A 100 -13.22 -2.16 -1.98
N ARG A 101 -13.19 -1.70 -3.24
CA ARG A 101 -11.97 -1.59 -4.04
C ARG A 101 -11.72 -0.14 -4.37
N TYR A 102 -10.51 0.30 -4.05
CA TYR A 102 -9.93 1.56 -4.47
C TYR A 102 -8.82 1.28 -5.47
N GLU A 103 -8.71 2.11 -6.50
CA GLU A 103 -7.58 2.05 -7.41
C GLU A 103 -7.11 3.46 -7.76
N GLY A 104 -5.84 3.55 -8.09
CA GLY A 104 -5.25 4.74 -8.67
C GLY A 104 -3.80 4.51 -8.96
N ALA A 105 -2.99 5.54 -8.80
CA ALA A 105 -1.60 5.52 -9.23
C ALA A 105 -0.72 6.32 -8.27
N GLY A 106 0.57 6.05 -8.29
CA GLY A 106 1.51 6.74 -7.44
C GLY A 106 2.97 6.53 -7.82
N PHE A 107 3.81 7.09 -6.96
CA PHE A 107 5.25 6.96 -7.02
C PHE A 107 5.77 6.04 -5.92
N VAL A 108 6.51 5.01 -6.33
CA VAL A 108 7.06 3.97 -5.46
C VAL A 108 8.55 3.83 -5.70
N SER A 109 9.32 4.04 -4.64
CA SER A 109 10.77 3.88 -4.62
C SER A 109 11.12 2.61 -3.83
N PHE A 110 12.08 1.82 -4.32
CA PHE A 110 12.50 0.62 -3.60
C PHE A 110 13.92 0.16 -3.96
N THR A 111 14.51 -0.56 -3.01
CA THR A 111 15.77 -1.26 -3.17
C THR A 111 15.58 -2.74 -2.89
N ARG A 112 16.25 -3.57 -3.67
CA ARG A 112 16.27 -5.02 -3.49
C ARG A 112 17.56 -5.42 -2.80
N SER A 113 17.49 -6.35 -1.85
CA SER A 113 18.67 -6.94 -1.21
C SER A 113 19.56 -7.65 -2.23
N ARG A 114 20.85 -7.81 -1.91
CA ARG A 114 21.82 -8.46 -2.81
C ARG A 114 21.45 -9.91 -3.15
N ASP A 115 20.82 -10.63 -2.23
CA ASP A 115 20.34 -12.00 -2.44
C ASP A 115 19.01 -12.06 -3.20
N GLY A 116 18.41 -10.90 -3.49
CA GLY A 116 17.15 -10.79 -4.19
C GLY A 116 15.92 -11.21 -3.39
N ARG A 117 16.04 -11.55 -2.10
CA ARG A 117 14.94 -12.11 -1.27
C ARG A 117 14.20 -11.09 -0.42
N THR A 118 14.60 -9.83 -0.46
CA THR A 118 13.94 -8.79 0.31
C THR A 118 13.88 -7.53 -0.52
N LEU A 119 12.76 -6.84 -0.41
CA LEU A 119 12.54 -5.55 -1.01
C LEU A 119 12.13 -4.57 0.08
N VAL A 120 12.85 -3.47 0.17
CA VAL A 120 12.56 -2.36 1.09
C VAL A 120 12.25 -1.14 0.26
N GLY A 121 11.11 -0.52 0.51
CA GLY A 121 10.64 0.58 -0.30
C GLY A 121 9.66 1.49 0.42
N LYS A 122 9.20 2.49 -0.33
CA LYS A 122 8.29 3.52 0.11
C LYS A 122 7.31 3.87 -1.00
N VAL A 123 6.04 3.99 -0.64
CA VAL A 123 5.06 4.74 -1.43
C VAL A 123 5.27 6.20 -1.06
N GLU A 124 5.90 6.95 -1.96
CA GLU A 124 6.22 8.37 -1.73
C GLU A 124 4.95 9.22 -1.79
N SER A 125 4.13 8.95 -2.80
CA SER A 125 2.85 9.58 -3.03
C SER A 125 1.95 8.62 -3.81
N GLY A 126 0.66 8.65 -3.56
CA GLY A 126 -0.30 7.82 -4.25
C GLY A 126 -1.70 8.38 -4.11
N GLN A 127 -2.49 8.30 -5.17
CA GLN A 127 -3.90 8.66 -5.17
C GLN A 127 -4.74 7.40 -5.35
N LEU A 128 -5.86 7.33 -4.64
CA LEU A 128 -6.81 6.24 -4.66
C LEU A 128 -8.20 6.81 -4.82
N ALA A 129 -8.98 6.24 -5.74
CA ALA A 129 -10.39 6.55 -5.92
C ALA A 129 -11.23 5.27 -5.78
N PRO A 130 -12.46 5.34 -5.25
CA PRO A 130 -13.37 4.20 -5.24
C PRO A 130 -13.61 3.69 -6.67
N ARG A 131 -13.51 2.37 -6.87
CA ARG A 131 -13.71 1.72 -8.19
C ARG A 131 -14.75 0.62 -8.18
N GLY A 132 -14.98 -0.01 -7.05
CA GLY A 132 -15.92 -1.12 -6.97
C GLY A 132 -16.39 -1.36 -5.55
N VAL A 133 -17.62 -1.87 -5.48
CA VAL A 133 -18.26 -2.28 -4.25
C VAL A 133 -18.92 -3.64 -4.46
N ALA A 134 -18.82 -4.51 -3.47
CA ALA A 134 -19.57 -5.75 -3.37
C ALA A 134 -20.32 -5.74 -2.04
N GLY A 135 -21.60 -6.15 -2.05
CA GLY A 135 -22.45 -6.11 -0.87
C GLY A 135 -22.98 -4.71 -0.55
N SER A 136 -23.03 -4.35 0.73
CA SER A 136 -23.45 -3.02 1.20
C SER A 136 -22.50 -2.45 2.27
N PRO A 137 -21.19 -2.34 1.96
CA PRO A 137 -20.24 -1.78 2.89
C PRO A 137 -20.51 -0.29 3.12
N VAL A 138 -20.31 0.14 4.36
CA VAL A 138 -20.21 1.56 4.68
C VAL A 138 -18.88 2.07 4.15
N TYR A 139 -18.91 2.98 3.16
CA TYR A 139 -17.69 3.59 2.60
C TYR A 139 -16.86 4.23 3.72
N PRO A 140 -15.63 3.75 3.99
CA PRO A 140 -14.81 4.28 5.06
C PRO A 140 -14.17 5.63 4.68
N PHE A 141 -14.02 5.92 3.38
CA PHE A 141 -13.45 7.15 2.80
C PHE A 141 -13.76 7.29 1.29
N GLY A 142 -13.68 8.52 0.77
CA GLY A 142 -13.88 8.87 -0.64
C GLY A 142 -12.59 8.76 -1.46
N GLU A 143 -12.23 9.81 -2.20
CA GLU A 143 -10.87 9.92 -2.74
C GLU A 143 -9.86 9.98 -1.59
N ALA A 144 -8.72 9.32 -1.75
CA ALA A 144 -7.72 9.23 -0.69
C ALA A 144 -6.30 9.31 -1.24
N THR A 145 -5.36 9.70 -0.37
CA THR A 145 -3.93 9.58 -0.64
C THR A 145 -3.32 8.44 0.14
N MET A 146 -2.33 7.77 -0.43
CA MET A 146 -1.58 6.68 0.20
C MET A 146 -0.08 7.02 0.19
N SER A 147 0.58 6.82 1.33
CA SER A 147 2.02 6.98 1.49
C SER A 147 2.53 6.08 2.61
N GLY A 148 3.81 5.73 2.64
CA GLY A 148 4.37 4.96 3.75
C GLY A 148 5.45 4.00 3.32
N GLU A 149 6.01 3.29 4.29
CA GLU A 149 7.15 2.41 4.10
C GLU A 149 6.72 0.95 4.12
N PHE A 150 7.44 0.11 3.38
CA PHE A 150 7.17 -1.31 3.34
C PHE A 150 8.45 -2.14 3.22
N ARG A 151 8.37 -3.34 3.79
CA ARG A 151 9.37 -4.39 3.63
C ARG A 151 8.69 -5.68 3.21
N ALA A 152 9.00 -6.17 2.02
CA ALA A 152 8.47 -7.40 1.45
C ALA A 152 9.54 -8.49 1.36
N LYS A 153 9.13 -9.76 1.48
CA LYS A 153 10.00 -10.94 1.42
C LYS A 153 9.48 -12.00 0.44
#